data_AF-A0A2M7YSF4-F1
#
_entry.id   AF-A0A2M7YSF4-F1
#
_cell.length_a   1.000
_cell.length_b   1.000
_cell.length_c   1.000
_cell.angle_alpha   90.00
_cell.angle_beta   90.00
_cell.angle_gamma   90.00
#
_symmetry.space_group_name_H-M   'P 1'
#
loop_
_entity.id
_entity.type
_entity.pdbx_description
1 polymer ?
#
loop_
_entity_poly.entity_id
_entity_poly.type
_entity_poly.pdbx_seq_one_letter_code
_entity_poly.pdbx_strand_id
1 'polypeptide(L)'
;TYWQRLPQLDAQIFMKTLGCMANRQIARDLGVAPTTIDRHISRLGRHCMLYHAAMMKKAPPARDIVVDGFESFELSQYYPFHHHVAVEKGTDFFIYFTDSELRRKGRMTSYQKRRRAELEGRYGRPDPKATEKDMAHLLETALGSRSRARVSSDDHPAYRRAIRRVRPDVEHLVTPGSDHRDRRNPLWEVNLLDLLIRHSSSNHKRETIAWSKRRQCSSERLAILLVWRNYMKGRREKVRGSPTPAVERGMASSPLSVQNLLGGRLFRSLLELPARWGVYYRGGVRTRALGGPARRQAVYSA
;
A
#
# COMPACT_ATOMS: atom_id res chain seq x y z
N THR A 1 26.45 -2.02 0.02
CA THR A 1 26.53 -0.74 -0.70
C THR A 1 27.38 -0.79 -1.97
N TYR A 2 28.24 -1.81 -2.17
CA TYR A 2 29.18 -1.92 -3.29
C TYR A 2 28.64 -1.73 -4.74
N TRP A 3 27.33 -1.86 -5.00
CA TRP A 3 26.76 -1.69 -6.35
C TRP A 3 25.75 -0.54 -6.50
N GLN A 4 25.40 0.15 -5.42
CA GLN A 4 24.43 1.24 -5.49
C GLN A 4 25.16 2.57 -5.61
N ARG A 5 24.82 3.33 -6.65
CA ARG A 5 25.26 4.73 -6.77
C ARG A 5 24.47 5.61 -5.80
N LEU A 6 25.15 6.52 -5.13
CA LEU A 6 24.58 7.55 -4.23
C LEU A 6 23.73 7.02 -3.05
N PRO A 7 24.18 6.00 -2.28
CA PRO A 7 23.39 5.43 -1.18
C PRO A 7 23.04 6.45 -0.08
N GLN A 8 23.85 7.50 0.10
CA GLN A 8 23.60 8.57 1.05
C GLN A 8 22.29 9.34 0.81
N LEU A 9 21.71 9.28 -0.39
CA LEU A 9 20.45 9.95 -0.71
C LEU A 9 19.22 9.24 -0.14
N ASP A 10 19.34 7.96 0.23
CA ASP A 10 18.21 7.11 0.58
C ASP A 10 17.39 7.65 1.76
N ALA A 11 18.08 8.10 2.81
CA ALA A 11 17.42 8.63 4.00
C ALA A 11 16.63 9.91 3.68
N GLN A 12 17.20 10.78 2.83
CA GLN A 12 16.55 12.01 2.40
C GLN A 12 15.36 11.73 1.49
N ILE A 13 15.50 10.83 0.52
CA ILE A 13 14.44 10.44 -0.41
C ILE A 13 13.28 9.77 0.35
N PHE A 14 13.56 8.95 1.36
CA PHE A 14 12.56 8.30 2.19
C PHE A 14 11.62 9.35 2.83
N MET A 15 12.19 10.32 3.54
CA MET A 15 11.40 11.35 4.21
C MET A 15 10.75 12.33 3.24
N LYS A 16 11.42 12.74 2.17
CA LYS A 16 10.84 13.64 1.15
C LYS A 16 9.66 12.99 0.40
N THR A 17 9.71 11.67 0.21
CA THR A 17 8.60 10.90 -0.39
C THR A 17 7.36 10.93 0.50
N LEU A 18 7.54 10.68 1.81
CA LEU A 18 6.46 10.73 2.82
C LEU A 18 5.96 12.16 3.07
N GLY A 19 6.84 13.15 2.93
CA GLY A 19 6.52 14.58 2.92
C GLY A 19 5.78 15.05 1.65
N CYS A 20 5.36 14.13 0.77
CA CYS A 20 4.60 14.43 -0.44
C CYS A 20 5.33 15.28 -1.50
N MET A 21 6.66 15.41 -1.42
CA MET A 21 7.41 16.16 -2.42
C MET A 21 7.35 15.45 -3.78
N ALA A 22 7.13 16.20 -4.87
CA ALA A 22 7.09 15.63 -6.20
C ALA A 22 8.49 15.11 -6.60
N ASN A 23 8.58 13.99 -7.31
CA ASN A 23 9.89 13.39 -7.65
C ASN A 23 10.80 14.38 -8.41
N ARG A 24 10.25 15.26 -9.25
CA ARG A 24 11.01 16.34 -9.93
C ARG A 24 11.53 17.42 -8.98
N GLN A 25 10.79 17.71 -7.91
CA GLN A 25 11.25 18.64 -6.87
C GLN A 25 12.37 18.00 -6.05
N ILE A 26 12.20 16.74 -5.62
CA ILE A 26 13.25 15.99 -4.90
C ILE A 26 14.53 15.94 -5.76
N ALA A 27 14.38 15.68 -7.06
CA ALA A 27 15.49 15.63 -8.00
C ALA A 27 16.27 16.96 -8.07
N ARG A 28 15.54 18.09 -8.16
CA ARG A 28 16.13 19.44 -8.15
C ARG A 28 16.84 19.74 -6.83
N ASP A 29 16.17 19.44 -5.71
CA ASP A 29 16.69 19.66 -4.36
C ASP A 29 17.97 18.83 -4.07
N LEU A 30 18.04 17.60 -4.58
CA LEU A 30 19.19 16.71 -4.38
C LEU A 30 20.23 16.78 -5.52
N GLY A 31 20.04 17.64 -6.53
CA GLY A 31 20.97 17.78 -7.66
C GLY A 31 21.13 16.53 -8.53
N VAL A 32 20.07 15.73 -8.70
CA VAL A 32 20.10 14.47 -9.47
C VAL A 32 18.99 14.40 -10.52
N ALA A 33 19.09 13.47 -11.47
CA ALA A 33 18.02 13.23 -12.44
C ALA A 33 16.74 12.68 -11.77
N PRO A 34 15.53 13.02 -12.24
CA PRO A 34 14.28 12.44 -11.73
C PRO A 34 14.23 10.90 -11.81
N THR A 35 14.85 10.30 -12.83
CA THR A 35 14.96 8.83 -12.94
C THR A 35 15.79 8.22 -11.81
N THR A 36 16.74 8.96 -11.24
CA THR A 36 17.48 8.55 -10.05
C THR A 36 16.52 8.46 -8.86
N ILE A 37 15.72 9.50 -8.62
CA ILE A 37 14.71 9.48 -7.55
C ILE A 37 13.75 8.29 -7.70
N ASP A 38 13.25 8.06 -8.91
CA ASP A 38 12.37 6.92 -9.19
C ASP A 38 13.05 5.60 -8.80
N ARG A 39 14.31 5.37 -9.22
CA ARG A 39 15.05 4.14 -8.89
C ARG A 39 15.31 3.97 -7.39
N HIS A 40 15.57 5.07 -6.68
CA HIS A 40 15.77 5.05 -5.23
C HIS A 40 14.48 4.73 -4.48
N ILE A 41 13.35 5.38 -4.80
CA ILE A 41 12.02 5.00 -4.26
C ILE A 41 11.76 3.51 -4.56
N SER A 42 12.16 3.10 -5.77
CA SER A 42 12.21 1.73 -6.27
C SER A 42 12.75 0.73 -5.26
N ARG A 43 14.00 0.98 -4.92
CA ARG A 43 14.80 0.16 -4.04
C ARG A 43 14.33 0.28 -2.59
N LEU A 44 13.95 1.47 -2.14
CA LEU A 44 13.40 1.72 -0.81
C LEU A 44 12.12 0.93 -0.57
N GLY A 45 11.17 0.94 -1.52
CA GLY A 45 9.94 0.16 -1.42
C GLY A 45 10.21 -1.34 -1.28
N ARG A 46 11.12 -1.88 -2.09
CA ARG A 46 11.56 -3.29 -2.00
C ARG A 46 12.25 -3.60 -0.67
N HIS A 47 13.10 -2.70 -0.20
CA HIS A 47 13.77 -2.83 1.09
C HIS A 47 12.76 -2.84 2.23
N CYS A 48 11.76 -1.96 2.19
CA CYS A 48 10.69 -1.90 3.17
C CYS A 48 9.82 -3.17 3.17
N MET A 49 9.52 -3.75 2.00
CA MET A 49 8.83 -5.05 1.92
C MET A 49 9.63 -6.16 2.59
N LEU A 50 10.94 -6.23 2.34
CA LEU A 50 11.81 -7.22 2.99
C LEU A 50 11.90 -7.00 4.49
N TYR A 51 12.06 -5.75 4.93
CA TYR A 51 12.15 -5.40 6.35
C TYR A 51 10.89 -5.81 7.09
N HIS A 52 9.72 -5.41 6.58
CA HIS A 52 8.45 -5.77 7.19
C HIS A 52 8.22 -7.28 7.20
N ALA A 53 8.53 -7.98 6.11
CA ALA A 53 8.42 -9.45 6.08
C ALA A 53 9.34 -10.13 7.12
N ALA A 54 10.57 -9.64 7.29
CA ALA A 54 11.48 -10.15 8.31
C ALA A 54 10.94 -9.94 9.73
N MET A 55 10.34 -8.78 10.00
CA MET A 55 9.68 -8.49 11.28
C MET A 55 8.45 -9.37 11.50
N MET A 56 7.65 -9.61 10.46
CA MET A 56 6.45 -10.43 10.55
C MET A 56 6.73 -11.92 10.75
N LYS A 57 7.91 -12.43 10.34
CA LYS A 57 8.30 -13.84 10.56
C LYS A 57 8.29 -14.24 12.05
N LYS A 58 8.58 -13.29 12.94
CA LYS A 58 8.59 -13.50 14.40
C LYS A 58 7.34 -12.97 15.10
N ALA A 59 6.43 -12.33 14.35
CA ALA A 59 5.29 -11.66 14.92
C ALA A 59 4.16 -12.67 15.21
N PRO A 60 3.43 -12.52 16.33
CA PRO A 60 2.20 -13.26 16.51
C PRO A 60 1.18 -12.85 15.42
N PRO A 61 0.40 -13.78 14.86
CA PRO A 61 -0.67 -13.43 13.92
C PRO A 61 -1.73 -12.57 14.62
N ALA A 62 -2.32 -11.60 13.91
CA ALA A 62 -3.39 -10.78 14.47
C ALA A 62 -4.67 -11.61 14.72
N ARG A 63 -5.43 -11.28 15.77
CA ARG A 63 -6.71 -11.95 16.11
C ARG A 63 -7.93 -11.18 15.64
N ASP A 64 -7.79 -9.87 15.61
CA ASP A 64 -8.85 -8.92 15.35
C ASP A 64 -8.30 -7.87 14.38
N ILE A 65 -8.81 -7.88 13.17
CA ILE A 65 -8.33 -7.02 12.10
C ILE A 65 -9.49 -6.23 11.50
N VAL A 66 -9.15 -5.03 11.06
CA VAL A 66 -10.02 -4.17 10.28
C VAL A 66 -9.47 -4.14 8.86
N VAL A 67 -10.34 -4.35 7.87
CA VAL A 67 -9.97 -4.36 6.45
C VAL A 67 -10.81 -3.38 5.65
N ASP A 68 -10.19 -2.77 4.65
CA ASP A 68 -10.87 -1.93 3.67
C ASP A 68 -10.08 -1.89 2.34
N GLY A 69 -10.72 -1.36 1.30
CA GLY A 69 -10.18 -1.12 -0.02
C GLY A 69 -10.04 0.37 -0.28
N PHE A 70 -8.80 0.85 -0.20
CA PHE A 70 -8.47 2.23 -0.51
C PHE A 70 -8.48 2.45 -2.04
N GLU A 71 -9.51 3.13 -2.55
CA GLU A 71 -9.61 3.45 -3.99
C GLU A 71 -8.59 4.52 -4.40
N SER A 72 -7.84 4.21 -5.45
CA SER A 72 -6.91 5.12 -6.10
C SER A 72 -6.88 4.92 -7.61
N PHE A 73 -5.99 5.63 -8.30
CA PHE A 73 -5.91 5.65 -9.75
C PHE A 73 -4.47 5.43 -10.20
N GLU A 74 -4.31 4.68 -11.28
CA GLU A 74 -3.10 4.69 -12.06
C GLU A 74 -3.36 5.30 -13.44
N LEU A 75 -2.36 5.96 -14.03
CA LEU A 75 -2.38 6.52 -15.39
C LEU A 75 -3.44 7.62 -15.68
N SER A 76 -4.71 7.40 -15.35
CA SER A 76 -5.86 8.33 -15.47
C SER A 76 -7.07 7.82 -14.66
N GLN A 77 -8.15 8.61 -14.57
CA GLN A 77 -9.43 8.21 -13.97
C GLN A 77 -10.11 6.98 -14.61
N TYR A 78 -9.61 6.47 -15.76
CA TYR A 78 -10.14 5.26 -16.39
C TYR A 78 -9.53 3.97 -15.84
N TYR A 79 -8.47 4.05 -15.02
CA TYR A 79 -7.84 2.88 -14.40
C TYR A 79 -7.84 3.05 -12.87
N PRO A 80 -9.02 3.03 -12.24
CA PRO A 80 -9.10 2.92 -10.80
C PRO A 80 -8.58 1.55 -10.35
N PHE A 81 -8.07 1.50 -9.12
CA PHE A 81 -7.68 0.26 -8.46
C PHE A 81 -7.87 0.43 -6.95
N HIS A 82 -7.98 -0.68 -6.22
CA HIS A 82 -7.95 -0.68 -4.77
C HIS A 82 -6.57 -1.09 -4.27
N HIS A 83 -6.07 -0.43 -3.23
CA HIS A 83 -5.17 -1.06 -2.27
C HIS A 83 -6.03 -1.66 -1.16
N HIS A 84 -6.04 -2.99 -1.03
CA HIS A 84 -6.70 -3.64 0.10
C HIS A 84 -5.72 -3.62 1.28
N VAL A 85 -6.16 -3.16 2.43
CA VAL A 85 -5.32 -2.97 3.62
C VAL A 85 -5.88 -3.77 4.79
N ALA A 86 -5.01 -4.39 5.57
CA ALA A 86 -5.35 -5.05 6.83
C ALA A 86 -4.63 -4.37 7.98
N VAL A 87 -5.39 -3.90 8.98
CA VAL A 87 -4.87 -3.22 10.16
C VAL A 87 -5.32 -3.95 11.41
N GLU A 88 -4.41 -4.18 12.36
CA GLU A 88 -4.76 -4.82 13.62
C GLU A 88 -5.53 -3.84 14.51
N LYS A 89 -6.66 -4.31 15.04
CA LYS A 89 -7.53 -3.51 15.90
C LYS A 89 -6.84 -3.22 17.23
N GLY A 90 -6.97 -2.01 17.74
CA GLY A 90 -6.39 -1.57 19.02
C GLY A 90 -4.92 -1.14 18.96
N THR A 91 -4.10 -1.63 18.01
CA THR A 91 -2.68 -1.26 17.89
C THR A 91 -2.39 -0.28 16.74
N ASP A 92 -3.33 -0.12 15.81
CA ASP A 92 -3.16 0.61 14.54
C ASP A 92 -2.07 0.02 13.62
N PHE A 93 -1.65 -1.23 13.86
CA PHE A 93 -0.55 -1.85 13.14
C PHE A 93 -0.99 -2.29 11.74
N PHE A 94 -0.39 -1.69 10.71
CA PHE A 94 -0.68 -2.00 9.31
C PHE A 94 0.00 -3.32 8.91
N ILE A 95 -0.76 -4.41 8.92
CA ILE A 95 -0.25 -5.78 8.82
C ILE A 95 0.27 -6.08 7.42
N TYR A 96 -0.55 -5.83 6.40
CA TYR A 96 -0.30 -6.27 5.05
C TYR A 96 -1.20 -5.53 4.06
N PHE A 97 -0.84 -5.53 2.77
CA PHE A 97 -1.68 -4.99 1.71
C PHE A 97 -1.56 -5.79 0.41
N THR A 98 -2.64 -5.76 -0.37
CA THR A 98 -2.71 -6.25 -1.75
C THR A 98 -3.32 -5.17 -2.66
N ASP A 99 -3.44 -5.43 -3.96
CA ASP A 99 -4.10 -4.51 -4.89
C ASP A 99 -4.96 -5.26 -5.90
N SER A 100 -6.01 -4.61 -6.39
CA SER A 100 -6.85 -5.12 -7.48
C SER A 100 -7.29 -4.01 -8.44
N GLU A 101 -7.30 -4.31 -9.74
CA GLU A 101 -7.92 -3.43 -10.74
C GLU A 101 -9.41 -3.24 -10.47
N LEU A 102 -9.88 -2.03 -10.77
CA LEU A 102 -11.30 -1.74 -10.84
C LEU A 102 -11.69 -1.30 -12.24
N ARG A 103 -12.92 -1.64 -12.58
CA ARG A 103 -13.59 -1.03 -13.72
C ARG A 103 -14.08 0.35 -13.32
N ARG A 104 -13.84 1.37 -14.16
CA ARG A 104 -14.37 2.72 -13.93
C ARG A 104 -15.89 2.68 -13.73
N LYS A 105 -16.32 3.19 -12.57
CA LYS A 105 -17.70 3.27 -12.08
C LYS A 105 -18.09 4.74 -11.81
N GLY A 106 -19.32 4.94 -11.32
CA GLY A 106 -19.85 6.27 -11.00
C GLY A 106 -20.46 7.02 -12.19
N ARG A 107 -20.88 8.27 -11.94
CA ARG A 107 -21.50 9.14 -12.94
C ARG A 107 -20.49 9.45 -14.05
N MET A 108 -20.90 9.23 -15.30
CA MET A 108 -20.08 9.48 -16.48
C MET A 108 -20.88 10.20 -17.56
N THR A 109 -20.23 11.16 -18.21
CA THR A 109 -20.77 11.80 -19.42
C THR A 109 -20.82 10.81 -20.58
N SER A 110 -21.60 11.13 -21.62
CA SER A 110 -21.68 10.31 -22.84
C SER A 110 -20.31 10.11 -23.49
N TYR A 111 -19.49 11.15 -23.52
CA TYR A 111 -18.10 11.06 -23.98
C TYR A 111 -17.27 10.08 -23.12
N GLN A 112 -17.35 10.18 -21.79
CA GLN A 112 -16.61 9.28 -20.90
C GLN A 112 -17.05 7.82 -21.03
N LYS A 113 -18.34 7.56 -21.27
CA LYS A 113 -18.85 6.21 -21.56
C LYS A 113 -18.26 5.65 -22.86
N ARG A 114 -18.23 6.44 -23.94
CA ARG A 114 -17.60 6.05 -25.22
C ARG A 114 -16.11 5.79 -25.05
N ARG A 115 -15.39 6.71 -24.39
CA ARG A 115 -13.96 6.55 -24.14
C ARG A 115 -13.64 5.32 -23.30
N ARG A 116 -14.44 5.03 -22.26
CA ARG A 116 -14.29 3.79 -21.48
C ARG A 116 -14.48 2.56 -22.36
N ALA A 117 -15.51 2.53 -23.21
CA ALA A 117 -15.77 1.41 -24.11
C ALA A 117 -14.62 1.19 -25.11
N GLU A 118 -14.08 2.25 -25.69
CA GLU A 118 -12.89 2.19 -26.56
C GLU A 118 -11.67 1.61 -25.84
N LEU A 119 -11.38 2.09 -24.62
CA LEU A 119 -10.26 1.59 -23.81
C LEU A 119 -10.45 0.12 -23.41
N GLU A 120 -11.67 -0.27 -23.04
CA GLU A 120 -12.01 -1.66 -22.72
C GLU A 120 -11.91 -2.56 -23.96
N GLY A 121 -12.27 -2.07 -25.15
CA GLY A 121 -12.11 -2.79 -26.41
C GLY A 121 -10.64 -3.00 -26.78
N ARG A 122 -9.79 -2.00 -26.52
CA ARG A 122 -8.35 -2.06 -26.86
C ARG A 122 -7.50 -2.83 -25.85
N TYR A 123 -7.77 -2.69 -24.56
CA TYR A 123 -6.92 -3.22 -23.49
C TYR A 123 -7.60 -4.27 -22.59
N GLY A 124 -8.84 -4.65 -22.93
CA GLY A 124 -9.65 -5.57 -22.14
C GLY A 124 -10.23 -4.94 -20.87
N ARG A 125 -10.99 -5.75 -20.12
CA ARG A 125 -11.63 -5.36 -18.86
C ARG A 125 -10.88 -5.91 -17.65
N PRO A 126 -10.90 -5.21 -16.51
CA PRO A 126 -10.55 -5.77 -15.21
C PRO A 126 -11.34 -7.05 -14.92
N ASP A 127 -10.72 -8.00 -14.21
CA ASP A 127 -11.41 -9.20 -13.71
C ASP A 127 -12.52 -8.76 -12.72
N PRO A 128 -13.80 -9.10 -12.95
CA PRO A 128 -14.89 -8.72 -12.06
C PRO A 128 -14.77 -9.33 -10.65
N LYS A 129 -13.95 -10.37 -10.47
CA LYS A 129 -13.67 -11.00 -9.18
C LYS A 129 -12.32 -10.56 -8.57
N ALA A 130 -11.63 -9.58 -9.15
CA ALA A 130 -10.30 -9.16 -8.69
C ALA A 130 -10.30 -8.75 -7.20
N THR A 131 -11.21 -7.84 -6.81
CA THR A 131 -11.38 -7.41 -5.41
C THR A 131 -11.58 -8.58 -4.45
N GLU A 132 -12.40 -9.55 -4.83
CA GLU A 132 -12.70 -10.71 -4.00
C GLU A 132 -11.49 -11.64 -3.84
N LYS A 133 -10.76 -11.90 -4.93
CA LYS A 133 -9.53 -12.72 -4.90
C LYS A 133 -8.42 -12.05 -4.10
N ASP A 134 -8.24 -10.74 -4.29
CA ASP A 134 -7.15 -10.00 -3.66
C ASP A 134 -7.40 -9.68 -2.19
N MET A 135 -8.66 -9.50 -1.80
CA MET A 135 -9.06 -9.43 -0.40
C MET A 135 -8.92 -10.81 0.29
N ALA A 136 -9.25 -11.92 -0.38
CA ALA A 136 -9.06 -13.25 0.19
C ALA A 136 -7.56 -13.51 0.47
N HIS A 137 -6.68 -13.19 -0.47
CA HIS A 137 -5.24 -13.29 -0.29
C HIS A 137 -4.72 -12.37 0.84
N LEU A 138 -5.26 -11.14 0.94
CA LEU A 138 -4.95 -10.24 2.05
C LEU A 138 -5.24 -10.91 3.39
N LEU A 139 -6.45 -11.45 3.54
CA LEU A 139 -6.94 -12.10 4.76
C LEU A 139 -6.13 -13.36 5.09
N GLU A 140 -5.89 -14.24 4.12
CA GLU A 140 -5.04 -15.44 4.30
C GLU A 140 -3.64 -15.08 4.81
N THR A 141 -3.05 -14.01 4.26
CA THR A 141 -1.72 -13.57 4.68
C THR A 141 -1.75 -12.92 6.07
N ALA A 142 -2.73 -12.07 6.34
CA ALA A 142 -2.81 -11.31 7.58
C ALA A 142 -3.19 -12.18 8.80
N LEU A 143 -4.07 -13.16 8.58
CA LEU A 143 -4.54 -14.09 9.62
C LEU A 143 -3.59 -15.29 9.81
N GLY A 144 -2.79 -15.61 8.79
CA GLY A 144 -1.84 -16.72 8.83
C GLY A 144 -2.52 -18.06 9.05
N SER A 145 -1.95 -18.91 9.91
CA SER A 145 -2.44 -20.25 10.21
C SER A 145 -3.48 -20.32 11.33
N ARG A 146 -4.14 -19.21 11.68
CA ARG A 146 -5.15 -19.21 12.75
C ARG A 146 -6.37 -20.06 12.39
N SER A 147 -6.93 -20.70 13.41
CA SER A 147 -8.22 -21.41 13.29
C SER A 147 -9.42 -20.48 13.39
N ARG A 148 -9.33 -19.39 14.17
CA ARG A 148 -10.41 -18.40 14.35
C ARG A 148 -9.89 -16.96 14.38
N ALA A 149 -10.65 -16.04 13.81
CA ALA A 149 -10.34 -14.60 13.82
C ALA A 149 -11.62 -13.74 13.77
N ARG A 150 -11.49 -12.47 14.15
CA ARG A 150 -12.50 -11.43 13.91
C ARG A 150 -12.03 -10.50 12.80
N VAL A 151 -12.93 -10.21 11.86
CA VAL A 151 -12.67 -9.28 10.76
C VAL A 151 -13.76 -8.22 10.75
N SER A 152 -13.39 -6.96 10.90
CA SER A 152 -14.28 -5.81 10.72
C SER A 152 -14.11 -5.24 9.32
N SER A 153 -15.21 -4.98 8.60
CA SER A 153 -15.17 -4.27 7.30
C SER A 153 -16.43 -3.43 7.07
N ASP A 154 -16.43 -2.66 5.98
CA ASP A 154 -17.66 -2.08 5.47
C ASP A 154 -18.58 -3.16 4.84
N ASP A 155 -19.74 -2.73 4.34
CA ASP A 155 -20.70 -3.60 3.67
C ASP A 155 -20.38 -3.89 2.19
N HIS A 156 -19.11 -3.95 1.80
CA HIS A 156 -18.75 -4.25 0.42
C HIS A 156 -19.03 -5.74 0.09
N PRO A 157 -19.89 -6.06 -0.90
CA PRO A 157 -20.32 -7.45 -1.15
C PRO A 157 -19.18 -8.42 -1.48
N ALA A 158 -18.08 -7.93 -2.08
CA ALA A 158 -16.92 -8.76 -2.37
C ALA A 158 -16.16 -9.21 -1.11
N TYR A 159 -16.21 -8.44 -0.01
CA TYR A 159 -15.50 -8.80 1.23
C TYR A 159 -16.19 -9.96 1.92
N ARG A 160 -17.53 -9.96 1.96
CA ARG A 160 -18.33 -11.11 2.44
C ARG A 160 -17.98 -12.40 1.68
N ARG A 161 -17.76 -12.32 0.36
CA ARG A 161 -17.36 -13.49 -0.46
C ARG A 161 -15.89 -13.88 -0.26
N ALA A 162 -15.01 -12.90 -0.08
CA ALA A 162 -13.60 -13.14 0.21
C ALA A 162 -13.41 -13.85 1.57
N ILE A 163 -14.12 -13.41 2.60
CA ILE A 163 -14.08 -13.99 3.94
C ILE A 163 -14.52 -15.46 3.93
N ARG A 164 -15.56 -15.81 3.16
CA ARG A 164 -15.99 -17.23 3.04
C ARG A 164 -14.97 -18.14 2.37
N ARG A 165 -13.94 -17.61 1.71
CA ARG A 165 -12.91 -18.40 1.03
C ARG A 165 -11.70 -18.70 1.89
N VAL A 166 -11.49 -17.93 2.96
CA VAL A 166 -10.30 -18.12 3.79
C VAL A 166 -10.49 -19.30 4.75
N ARG A 167 -9.39 -19.94 5.12
CA ARG A 167 -9.41 -21.12 6.01
C ARG A 167 -9.85 -20.84 7.45
N PRO A 168 -9.43 -19.73 8.10
CA PRO A 168 -9.86 -19.45 9.46
C PRO A 168 -11.38 -19.30 9.53
N ASP A 169 -11.98 -19.78 10.62
CA ASP A 169 -13.35 -19.44 11.00
C ASP A 169 -13.40 -17.95 11.37
N VAL A 170 -14.04 -17.15 10.51
CA VAL A 170 -14.07 -15.69 10.65
C VAL A 170 -15.42 -15.23 11.13
N GLU A 171 -15.42 -14.60 12.30
CA GLU A 171 -16.53 -13.75 12.74
C GLU A 171 -16.43 -12.41 12.00
N HIS A 172 -17.34 -12.20 11.04
CA HIS A 172 -17.38 -10.99 10.22
C HIS A 172 -18.29 -9.94 10.84
N LEU A 173 -17.71 -8.82 11.27
CA LEU A 173 -18.41 -7.66 11.79
C LEU A 173 -18.53 -6.61 10.69
N VAL A 174 -19.76 -6.28 10.29
CA VAL A 174 -20.03 -5.32 9.21
C VAL A 174 -20.46 -3.98 9.80
N THR A 175 -19.81 -2.90 9.37
CA THR A 175 -20.21 -1.53 9.70
C THR A 175 -20.79 -0.85 8.45
N PRO A 176 -21.98 -0.24 8.52
CA PRO A 176 -22.54 0.50 7.39
C PRO A 176 -21.61 1.62 6.94
N GLY A 177 -21.42 1.79 5.62
CA GLY A 177 -20.56 2.84 5.08
C GLY A 177 -21.05 4.27 5.33
N SER A 178 -22.33 4.43 5.68
CA SER A 178 -22.95 5.69 6.10
C SER A 178 -22.68 6.07 7.56
N ASP A 179 -22.12 5.15 8.35
CA ASP A 179 -21.86 5.38 9.76
C ASP A 179 -20.83 6.51 9.96
N HIS A 180 -20.98 7.24 11.05
CA HIS A 180 -20.14 8.42 11.29
C HIS A 180 -18.69 8.01 11.54
N ARG A 181 -17.75 8.63 10.82
CA ARG A 181 -16.33 8.30 10.88
C ARG A 181 -15.64 9.08 12.00
N ASP A 182 -15.78 8.60 13.23
CA ASP A 182 -15.06 9.08 14.40
C ASP A 182 -14.19 7.99 15.04
N ARG A 183 -13.64 8.26 16.23
CA ARG A 183 -12.82 7.30 16.98
C ARG A 183 -13.58 6.12 17.57
N ARG A 184 -14.92 6.20 17.64
CA ARG A 184 -15.80 5.14 18.13
C ARG A 184 -16.24 4.22 17.01
N ASN A 185 -16.09 4.66 15.76
CA ASN A 185 -16.36 3.85 14.59
C ASN A 185 -15.57 2.52 14.65
N PRO A 186 -16.22 1.35 14.46
CA PRO A 186 -15.54 0.06 14.47
C PRO A 186 -14.44 -0.12 13.41
N LEU A 187 -14.45 0.74 12.37
CA LEU A 187 -13.46 0.80 11.30
C LEU A 187 -12.43 1.92 11.49
N TRP A 188 -12.29 2.46 12.70
CA TRP A 188 -11.39 3.58 13.00
C TRP A 188 -9.96 3.39 12.45
N GLU A 189 -9.37 2.21 12.63
CA GLU A 189 -7.97 1.94 12.27
C GLU A 189 -7.71 2.08 10.77
N VAL A 190 -8.60 1.55 9.92
CA VAL A 190 -8.49 1.70 8.46
C VAL A 190 -8.86 3.12 8.02
N ASN A 191 -9.86 3.74 8.63
CA ASN A 191 -10.21 5.14 8.37
C ASN A 191 -9.02 6.08 8.66
N LEU A 192 -8.30 5.84 9.76
CA LEU A 192 -7.09 6.58 10.12
C LEU A 192 -5.96 6.30 9.12
N LEU A 193 -5.76 5.04 8.73
CA LEU A 193 -4.76 4.68 7.73
C LEU A 193 -5.04 5.36 6.39
N ASP A 194 -6.29 5.39 5.95
CA ASP A 194 -6.73 6.09 4.73
C ASP A 194 -6.38 7.57 4.74
N LEU A 195 -6.66 8.25 5.85
CA LEU A 195 -6.27 9.65 6.05
C LEU A 195 -4.75 9.82 5.97
N LEU A 196 -3.99 8.90 6.57
CA LEU A 196 -2.52 8.94 6.54
C LEU A 196 -1.95 8.65 5.16
N ILE A 197 -2.53 7.73 4.39
CA ILE A 197 -2.18 7.45 3.00
C ILE A 197 -2.38 8.71 2.17
N ARG A 198 -3.52 9.38 2.30
CA ARG A 198 -3.79 10.65 1.60
C ARG A 198 -2.86 11.76 2.06
N HIS A 199 -2.59 11.87 3.35
CA HIS A 199 -1.76 12.94 3.90
C HIS A 199 -0.29 12.81 3.52
N SER A 200 0.22 11.58 3.49
CA SER A 200 1.66 11.25 3.38
C SER A 200 2.06 10.70 2.00
N SER A 201 1.13 10.70 1.04
CA SER A 201 1.43 10.27 -0.31
C SER A 201 0.65 11.10 -1.34
N SER A 202 1.37 11.98 -2.03
CA SER A 202 0.78 12.95 -2.96
C SER A 202 -0.03 12.30 -4.07
N ASN A 203 0.33 11.09 -4.50
CA ASN A 203 -0.35 10.38 -5.58
C ASN A 203 -1.75 9.86 -5.23
N HIS A 204 -2.20 10.07 -4.00
CA HIS A 204 -3.53 9.70 -3.52
C HIS A 204 -4.41 10.91 -3.15
N LYS A 205 -3.89 12.14 -3.29
CA LYS A 205 -4.60 13.37 -2.89
C LYS A 205 -5.63 13.85 -3.89
N ARG A 206 -5.29 13.87 -5.17
CA ARG A 206 -6.17 14.40 -6.23
C ARG A 206 -6.25 13.44 -7.40
N GLU A 207 -7.47 13.07 -7.73
CA GLU A 207 -7.78 12.13 -8.79
C GLU A 207 -7.43 12.62 -10.19
N THR A 208 -6.92 13.84 -10.39
CA THR A 208 -6.67 14.44 -11.71
C THR A 208 -5.22 14.84 -11.99
N ILE A 209 -4.37 14.88 -10.95
CA ILE A 209 -3.07 15.54 -11.04
C ILE A 209 -1.92 14.58 -10.73
N ALA A 210 -2.05 13.83 -9.64
CA ALA A 210 -0.89 13.22 -9.00
C ALA A 210 -0.88 11.68 -9.06
N TRP A 211 -1.86 11.03 -9.70
CA TRP A 211 -1.93 9.57 -9.74
C TRP A 211 -0.61 8.93 -10.19
N SER A 212 -0.34 7.73 -9.67
CA SER A 212 0.83 6.97 -10.09
C SER A 212 0.70 6.63 -11.57
N LYS A 213 1.73 6.82 -12.39
CA LYS A 213 1.68 6.38 -13.80
C LYS A 213 1.57 4.86 -13.93
N ARG A 214 2.11 4.12 -12.95
CA ARG A 214 2.02 2.67 -12.84
C ARG A 214 1.64 2.26 -11.43
N ARG A 215 0.74 1.28 -11.27
CA ARG A 215 0.36 0.74 -9.94
C ARG A 215 1.51 0.11 -9.18
N GLN A 216 2.50 -0.45 -9.89
CA GLN A 216 3.77 -0.88 -9.29
C GLN A 216 4.39 0.22 -8.40
N CYS A 217 4.47 1.45 -8.91
CA CYS A 217 5.04 2.57 -8.17
C CYS A 217 4.19 2.94 -6.95
N SER A 218 2.86 2.78 -7.04
CA SER A 218 1.98 3.03 -5.90
C SER A 218 2.19 2.00 -4.79
N SER A 219 2.39 0.73 -5.14
CA SER A 219 2.66 -0.36 -4.17
C SER A 219 4.01 -0.18 -3.47
N GLU A 220 5.04 0.26 -4.21
CA GLU A 220 6.36 0.55 -3.63
C GLU A 220 6.31 1.72 -2.64
N ARG A 221 5.54 2.77 -2.95
CA ARG A 221 5.32 3.90 -2.02
C ARG A 221 4.49 3.49 -0.81
N LEU A 222 3.50 2.61 -0.99
CA LEU A 222 2.71 2.10 0.13
C LEU A 222 3.55 1.25 1.08
N ALA A 223 4.51 0.46 0.58
CA ALA A 223 5.45 -0.26 1.43
C ALA A 223 6.36 0.67 2.27
N ILE A 224 6.80 1.79 1.70
CA ILE A 224 7.54 2.83 2.44
C ILE A 224 6.66 3.40 3.56
N LEU A 225 5.41 3.76 3.23
CA LEU A 225 4.45 4.27 4.20
C LEU A 225 4.16 3.26 5.31
N LEU A 226 4.01 1.99 4.97
CA LEU A 226 3.76 0.91 5.92
C LEU A 226 4.89 0.83 6.96
N VAL A 227 6.15 0.80 6.52
CA VAL A 227 7.29 0.74 7.45
C VAL A 227 7.37 2.00 8.31
N TRP A 228 7.18 3.18 7.71
CA TRP A 228 7.16 4.43 8.47
C TRP A 228 6.03 4.44 9.51
N ARG A 229 4.81 4.10 9.11
CA ARG A 229 3.63 4.05 10.00
C ARG A 229 3.86 3.10 11.16
N ASN A 230 4.31 1.88 10.89
CA ASN A 230 4.40 0.84 11.91
C ASN A 230 5.57 1.03 12.85
N TYR A 231 6.73 1.41 12.33
CA TYR A 231 7.99 1.32 13.08
C TYR A 231 8.55 2.67 13.49
N MET A 232 8.16 3.79 12.85
CA MET A 232 8.78 5.09 13.09
C MET A 232 7.81 6.13 13.65
N LYS A 233 6.56 6.14 13.14
CA LYS A 233 5.55 7.13 13.50
C LYS A 233 4.82 6.72 14.79
N GLY A 234 4.75 7.63 15.75
CA GLY A 234 3.88 7.46 16.91
C GLY A 234 2.40 7.32 16.52
N ARG A 235 1.64 6.55 17.29
CA ARG A 235 0.21 6.32 17.01
C ARG A 235 -0.63 7.60 17.11
N ARG A 236 -0.21 8.57 17.92
CA ARG A 236 -0.94 9.81 18.22
C ARG A 236 -0.01 11.03 18.11
N GLU A 237 -0.23 11.88 17.11
CA GLU A 237 0.61 13.06 16.84
C GLU A 237 0.66 14.08 17.99
N LYS A 238 -0.45 14.24 18.71
CA LYS A 238 -0.56 15.21 19.81
C LYS A 238 0.01 14.69 21.14
N VAL A 239 0.51 13.46 21.19
CA VAL A 239 1.07 12.86 22.40
C VAL A 239 2.57 12.71 22.21
N ARG A 240 3.36 13.49 22.95
CA ARG A 240 4.82 13.40 22.93
C ARG A 240 5.24 11.99 23.35
N GLY A 241 6.10 11.35 22.54
CA GLY A 241 6.56 9.99 22.82
C GLY A 241 5.49 8.91 22.63
N SER A 242 4.40 9.18 21.90
CA SER A 242 3.41 8.15 21.55
C SER A 242 4.10 6.92 20.97
N PRO A 243 3.81 5.70 21.49
CA PRO A 243 4.42 4.49 20.96
C PRO A 243 4.07 4.32 19.48
N THR A 244 4.95 3.69 18.72
CA THR A 244 4.63 3.28 17.36
C THR A 244 3.70 2.08 17.39
N PRO A 245 2.93 1.78 16.34
CA PRO A 245 2.13 0.57 16.27
C PRO A 245 2.92 -0.71 16.56
N ALA A 246 4.18 -0.79 16.12
CA ALA A 246 5.04 -1.95 16.41
C ALA A 246 5.42 -2.04 17.89
N VAL A 247 5.66 -0.91 18.56
CA VAL A 247 5.94 -0.88 20.00
C VAL A 247 4.69 -1.25 20.81
N GLU A 248 3.54 -0.67 20.47
CA GLU A 248 2.25 -1.02 21.09
C GLU A 248 1.95 -2.52 20.99
N ARG A 249 2.27 -3.10 19.83
CA ARG A 249 2.10 -4.52 19.55
C ARG A 249 3.14 -5.42 20.23
N GLY A 250 4.15 -4.85 20.90
CA GLY A 250 5.25 -5.59 21.53
C GLY A 250 6.26 -6.20 20.54
N MET A 251 6.29 -5.72 19.30
CA MET A 251 7.24 -6.18 18.26
C MET A 251 8.57 -5.43 18.26
N ALA A 252 8.63 -4.28 18.94
CA ALA A 252 9.82 -3.46 19.05
C ALA A 252 9.86 -2.79 20.43
N SER A 253 11.06 -2.55 20.96
CA SER A 253 11.24 -1.85 22.24
C SER A 253 11.25 -0.33 22.08
N SER A 254 11.52 0.19 20.88
CA SER A 254 11.60 1.63 20.60
C SER A 254 11.30 1.95 19.13
N PRO A 255 11.01 3.23 18.79
CA PRO A 255 10.85 3.65 17.41
C PRO A 255 12.12 3.42 16.58
N LEU A 256 11.93 2.91 15.36
CA LEU A 256 12.96 2.73 14.35
C LEU A 256 13.37 4.08 13.76
N SER A 257 14.68 4.29 13.55
CA SER A 257 15.20 5.40 12.76
C SER A 257 15.38 5.00 11.29
N VAL A 258 15.40 5.97 10.38
CA VAL A 258 15.69 5.73 8.96
C VAL A 258 17.11 5.18 8.79
N GLN A 259 18.06 5.63 9.59
CA GLN A 259 19.44 5.14 9.60
C GLN A 259 19.49 3.66 9.98
N ASN A 260 18.76 3.25 11.02
CA ASN A 260 18.71 1.84 11.45
C ASN A 260 18.01 0.96 10.41
N LEU A 261 16.93 1.45 9.80
CA LEU A 261 16.26 0.76 8.68
C LEU A 261 17.25 0.48 7.53
N LEU A 262 18.08 1.47 7.19
CA LEU A 262 19.01 1.40 6.05
C LEU A 262 20.38 0.80 6.40
N GLY A 263 20.72 0.67 7.68
CA GLY A 263 21.99 0.12 8.15
C GLY A 263 22.10 -1.39 7.91
N GLY A 264 20.98 -2.11 7.93
CA GLY A 264 20.92 -3.54 7.64
C GLY A 264 20.73 -3.84 6.14
N ARG A 265 21.45 -4.83 5.62
CA ARG A 265 21.22 -5.34 4.26
C ARG A 265 20.30 -6.55 4.31
N LEU A 266 19.18 -6.47 3.59
CA LEU A 266 18.22 -7.57 3.46
C LEU A 266 18.29 -8.17 2.06
N PHE A 267 18.26 -9.50 1.99
CA PHE A 267 18.37 -10.25 0.74
C PHE A 267 17.10 -11.04 0.47
N ARG A 268 16.57 -10.90 -0.75
CA ARG A 268 15.37 -11.66 -1.16
C ARG A 268 15.59 -13.17 -1.12
N SER A 269 16.80 -13.67 -1.36
CA SER A 269 17.11 -15.10 -1.28
C SER A 269 17.00 -15.68 0.14
N LEU A 270 17.09 -14.85 1.17
CA LEU A 270 17.06 -15.27 2.57
C LEU A 270 15.70 -15.03 3.25
N LEU A 271 14.76 -14.40 2.54
CA LEU A 271 13.45 -14.02 3.06
C LEU A 271 12.34 -14.44 2.10
N GLU A 272 11.40 -15.21 2.62
CA GLU A 272 10.16 -15.49 1.91
C GLU A 272 9.24 -14.28 1.97
N LEU A 273 8.71 -13.90 0.82
CA LEU A 273 7.69 -12.87 0.70
C LEU A 273 6.35 -13.54 0.39
N PRO A 274 5.24 -13.05 0.95
CA PRO A 274 3.90 -13.40 0.48
C PRO A 274 3.80 -13.28 -1.04
N ALA A 275 3.04 -14.16 -1.69
CA ALA A 275 3.06 -14.32 -3.14
C ALA A 275 2.84 -12.99 -3.89
N ARG A 276 1.90 -12.16 -3.43
CA ARG A 276 1.62 -10.84 -4.00
C ARG A 276 2.79 -9.87 -3.83
N TRP A 277 3.42 -9.82 -2.66
CA TRP A 277 4.64 -9.02 -2.44
C TRP A 277 5.85 -9.54 -3.24
N GLY A 278 5.91 -10.84 -3.53
CA GLY A 278 6.88 -11.39 -4.47
C GLY A 278 6.75 -10.79 -5.88
N VAL A 279 5.52 -10.54 -6.35
CA VAL A 279 5.26 -9.85 -7.62
C VAL A 279 5.70 -8.39 -7.54
N TYR A 280 5.36 -7.70 -6.44
CA TYR A 280 5.76 -6.31 -6.23
C TYR A 280 7.28 -6.14 -6.20
N TYR A 281 7.96 -7.01 -5.47
CA TYR A 281 9.42 -6.96 -5.34
C TYR A 281 10.11 -7.03 -6.70
N ARG A 282 9.63 -7.91 -7.59
CA ARG A 282 10.18 -8.09 -8.94
C ARG A 282 9.78 -6.99 -9.93
N GLY A 283 8.89 -6.07 -9.55
CA GLY A 283 8.37 -5.07 -10.48
C GLY A 283 7.33 -5.62 -11.47
N GLY A 284 6.63 -6.71 -11.11
CA GLY A 284 5.78 -7.47 -12.02
C GLY A 284 4.35 -6.93 -12.19
N VAL A 285 3.95 -5.90 -11.43
CA VAL A 285 2.59 -5.34 -11.54
C VAL A 285 2.46 -4.57 -12.85
N ARG A 286 1.47 -4.97 -13.65
CA ARG A 286 1.18 -4.35 -14.94
C ARG A 286 0.15 -3.23 -14.78
N THR A 287 0.32 -2.20 -15.59
CA THR A 287 -0.71 -1.19 -15.84
C THR A 287 -1.30 -1.52 -17.19
N ARG A 288 -2.59 -1.88 -17.23
CA ARG A 288 -3.26 -2.47 -18.40
C ARG A 288 -3.02 -1.75 -19.73
N ALA A 289 -3.00 -0.42 -19.72
CA ALA A 289 -2.81 0.39 -20.92
C ALA A 289 -1.35 0.75 -21.24
N LEU A 290 -0.41 0.31 -20.42
CA LEU A 290 1.02 0.46 -20.70
C LEU A 290 1.59 -0.92 -21.04
N GLY A 291 2.59 -0.96 -21.93
CA GLY A 291 3.35 -2.19 -22.18
C GLY A 291 3.90 -2.81 -20.90
N GLY A 292 4.38 -4.06 -21.01
CA GLY A 292 4.95 -4.85 -19.91
C GLY A 292 5.99 -4.09 -19.09
N PRO A 293 6.45 -4.61 -17.94
CA PRO A 293 7.36 -3.90 -17.04
C PRO A 293 8.70 -3.61 -17.74
N ALA A 294 8.76 -2.52 -18.50
CA ALA A 294 9.96 -2.04 -19.14
C ALA A 294 10.88 -1.55 -18.04
N ARG A 295 12.16 -1.92 -18.11
CA ARG A 295 13.23 -1.20 -17.39
C ARG A 295 13.01 0.28 -17.71
N ARG A 296 12.60 1.04 -16.69
CA ARG A 296 12.03 2.39 -16.77
C ARG A 296 12.71 3.27 -17.84
N GLN A 297 12.07 3.42 -18.99
CA GLN A 297 12.20 4.62 -19.79
C GLN A 297 11.06 5.54 -19.37
N ALA A 298 11.37 6.54 -18.56
CA ALA A 298 10.47 7.65 -18.36
C ALA A 298 10.67 8.58 -19.56
N VAL A 299 9.70 8.60 -20.48
CA VAL A 299 9.58 9.71 -21.42
C VAL A 299 9.02 10.86 -20.61
N TYR A 300 9.87 11.81 -20.24
CA TYR A 300 9.41 13.07 -19.67
C TYR A 300 8.97 13.95 -20.83
N SER A 301 7.68 14.25 -20.93
CA SER A 301 7.23 15.39 -21.72
C SER A 301 7.78 16.67 -21.08
N ALA A 302 8.39 17.51 -21.92
CA ALA A 302 8.83 18.87 -21.58
C ALA A 302 7.65 19.69 -21.04
#